data_AF-A0A1F8J1F9-F1
#
_entry.id   AF-A0A1F8J1F9-F1
#
_cell.length_a   1.000
_cell.length_b   1.000
_cell.length_c   1.000
_cell.angle_alpha   90.00
_cell.angle_beta   90.00
_cell.angle_gamma   90.00
#
_symmetry.space_group_name_H-M   'P 1'
#
loop_
_entity.id
_entity.type
_entity.pdbx_description
1 polymer ?
#
loop_
_entity_poly.entity_id
_entity_poly.type
_entity_poly.pdbx_seq_one_letter_code
_entity_poly.pdbx_strand_id
1 'polypeptide(L)'
;MKAKKRQKLCYHCEGDVDLEVIVCPFCAADLRVEKPEVQRPAYNPGTHLKNVSTQASLYPSSQPSKNKEEAIAEGVQEPLEETEEEKTLWAPMIFLTLGFQLFLLGLLMLFFSHGGILMFKWDARFWFFYILAAFPLVVFGYKKL
;
A
#
# COMPACT_ATOMS: atom_id res chain seq x y z
N MET A 1 -27.13 -17.11 17.13
CA MET A 1 -26.64 -16.02 16.27
C MET A 1 -25.26 -15.62 16.78
N LYS A 2 -24.21 -15.60 15.94
CA LYS A 2 -22.86 -15.19 16.37
C LYS A 2 -22.76 -13.67 16.29
N ALA A 3 -22.29 -13.02 17.36
CA ALA A 3 -22.08 -11.58 17.37
C ALA A 3 -21.02 -11.20 16.32
N LYS A 4 -21.35 -10.28 15.42
CA LYS A 4 -20.41 -9.74 14.43
C LYS A 4 -19.37 -8.90 15.16
N LYS A 5 -18.10 -9.27 15.08
CA LYS A 5 -16.99 -8.46 15.57
C LYS A 5 -16.99 -7.14 14.81
N ARG A 6 -16.88 -6.03 15.53
CA ARG A 6 -16.79 -4.71 14.94
C ARG A 6 -15.30 -4.42 14.68
N GLN A 7 -14.98 -3.89 13.50
CA GLN A 7 -13.62 -3.58 13.05
C GLN A 7 -13.51 -2.07 12.78
N LYS A 8 -12.30 -1.53 12.87
CA LYS A 8 -11.93 -0.14 12.53
C LYS A 8 -10.74 -0.16 11.57
N LEU A 9 -10.61 0.86 10.74
CA LEU A 9 -9.47 1.01 9.83
C LEU A 9 -8.31 1.69 10.55
N CYS A 10 -7.07 1.23 10.35
CA CYS A 10 -5.88 1.91 10.83
C CYS A 10 -5.59 3.16 9.98
N TYR A 11 -5.48 4.33 10.60
CA TYR A 11 -5.19 5.59 9.90
C TYR A 11 -3.80 5.67 9.27
N HIS A 12 -2.86 4.78 9.64
CA HIS A 12 -1.49 4.83 9.15
C HIS A 12 -1.25 3.91 7.95
N CYS A 13 -1.91 2.76 7.89
CA CYS A 13 -1.66 1.73 6.87
C CYS A 13 -2.94 1.18 6.24
N GLU A 14 -4.10 1.76 6.54
CA GLU A 14 -5.41 1.37 6.02
C GLU A 14 -5.80 -0.09 6.29
N GLY A 15 -5.15 -0.73 7.26
CA GLY A 15 -5.44 -2.12 7.64
C GLY A 15 -6.69 -2.24 8.51
N ASP A 16 -7.52 -3.25 8.25
CA ASP A 16 -8.66 -3.60 9.10
C ASP A 16 -8.19 -4.23 10.42
N VAL A 17 -8.55 -3.61 11.54
CA VAL A 17 -8.17 -4.06 12.88
C VAL A 17 -9.37 -4.13 13.82
N ASP A 18 -9.33 -5.02 14.81
CA ASP A 18 -10.39 -5.12 15.82
C ASP A 18 -10.45 -3.82 16.67
N LEU A 19 -11.65 -3.41 17.08
CA LEU A 19 -11.85 -2.15 17.83
C LEU A 19 -11.06 -2.07 19.14
N GLU A 20 -10.87 -3.21 19.80
CA GLU A 20 -10.18 -3.34 21.09
C GLU A 20 -8.66 -3.27 20.97
N VAL A 21 -8.12 -3.32 19.74
CA VAL A 21 -6.67 -3.31 19.50
C VAL A 21 -6.12 -1.90 19.68
N ILE A 22 -5.09 -1.83 20.51
CA ILE A 22 -4.37 -0.63 20.91
C ILE A 22 -3.23 -0.32 19.94
N VAL A 23 -2.54 -1.35 19.45
CA VAL A 23 -1.38 -1.22 18.56
C VAL A 23 -1.67 -1.96 17.27
N CYS A 24 -1.55 -1.29 16.13
CA CYS A 24 -1.82 -1.91 14.83
C CYS A 24 -0.86 -3.09 14.57
N PRO A 25 -1.34 -4.30 14.26
CA PRO A 25 -0.48 -5.46 13.99
C PRO A 25 0.30 -5.35 12.68
N PHE A 26 -0.11 -4.45 11.78
CA PHE A 26 0.53 -4.29 10.46
C PHE A 26 1.68 -3.29 10.47
N CYS A 27 1.48 -2.14 11.14
CA CYS A 27 2.42 -1.01 11.10
C CYS A 27 2.92 -0.57 12.48
N ALA A 28 2.52 -1.25 13.56
CA ALA A 28 2.87 -0.93 14.94
C ALA A 28 2.50 0.50 15.41
N ALA A 29 1.63 1.21 14.68
CA ALA A 29 1.13 2.51 15.09
C ALA A 29 0.23 2.38 16.34
N ASP A 30 0.39 3.31 17.28
CA ASP A 30 -0.46 3.42 18.48
C ASP A 30 -1.81 4.07 18.10
N LEU A 31 -2.90 3.34 18.31
CA LEU A 31 -4.28 3.72 17.97
C LEU A 31 -5.03 4.38 19.14
N ARG A 32 -4.34 4.71 20.25
CA ARG A 32 -4.95 5.38 21.42
C ARG A 32 -5.31 6.85 21.20
N VAL A 33 -4.84 7.46 20.11
CA VAL A 33 -4.80 8.92 19.94
C VAL A 33 -6.18 9.57 19.74
N GLU A 34 -7.25 8.82 19.46
CA GLU A 34 -8.60 9.41 19.34
C GLU A 34 -9.56 8.95 20.44
N LYS A 35 -9.51 9.68 21.55
CA LYS A 35 -10.74 10.21 22.14
C LYS A 35 -10.50 11.66 22.55
N PRO A 36 -10.43 12.63 21.61
CA PRO A 36 -10.98 13.92 21.96
C PRO A 36 -12.43 13.63 22.33
N GLU A 37 -12.78 13.85 23.60
CA GLU A 37 -14.16 13.86 24.02
C GLU A 37 -14.87 14.90 23.13
N VAL A 38 -15.52 14.43 22.07
CA VAL A 38 -16.56 15.19 21.41
C VAL A 38 -17.64 15.31 22.48
N GLN A 39 -17.50 16.34 23.32
CA GLN A 39 -18.59 16.92 24.08
C GLN A 39 -19.69 17.16 23.05
N ARG A 40 -20.62 16.22 22.97
CA ARG A 40 -21.86 16.43 22.23
C ARG A 40 -22.49 17.65 22.89
N PRO A 41 -22.64 18.80 22.22
CA PRO A 41 -23.40 19.88 22.80
C PRO A 41 -24.79 19.31 23.09
N ALA A 42 -25.25 19.47 24.33
CA ALA A 42 -26.57 19.06 24.73
C ALA A 42 -27.59 19.72 23.78
N TYR A 43 -28.37 18.90 23.09
CA TYR A 43 -29.47 19.37 22.27
C TYR A 43 -30.49 20.06 23.19
N ASN A 44 -30.53 21.40 23.14
CA ASN A 44 -31.57 22.20 23.78
C ASN A 44 -32.59 22.61 22.70
N PRO A 45 -33.76 21.97 22.62
CA PRO A 45 -34.85 22.45 21.79
C PRO A 45 -35.58 23.55 22.57
N GLY A 46 -35.15 24.80 22.39
CA GLY A 46 -35.76 25.89 23.14
C GLY A 46 -35.35 27.27 22.66
N THR A 47 -36.27 27.88 21.90
CA THR A 47 -36.51 29.32 21.79
C THR A 47 -35.77 30.16 20.73
N HIS A 48 -36.63 30.65 19.82
CA HIS A 48 -36.68 31.99 19.24
C HIS A 48 -35.91 32.32 17.95
N LEU A 49 -36.63 32.13 16.84
CA LEU A 49 -36.72 33.07 15.72
C LEU A 49 -36.62 34.54 16.18
N LYS A 50 -35.64 35.26 15.61
CA LYS A 50 -35.74 36.64 15.13
C LYS A 50 -34.41 37.06 14.48
N ASN A 51 -34.36 37.02 13.15
CA ASN A 51 -34.16 38.21 12.32
C ASN A 51 -33.75 37.83 10.89
N VAL A 52 -34.69 38.12 10.00
CA VAL A 52 -34.54 38.24 8.55
C VAL A 52 -33.73 39.52 8.27
N SER A 53 -33.03 39.54 7.13
CA SER A 53 -32.07 40.56 6.64
C SER A 53 -30.66 40.35 7.21
N THR A 54 -29.71 39.82 6.43
CA THR A 54 -29.12 40.50 5.28
C THR A 54 -28.91 39.57 4.07
N GLN A 55 -29.57 39.94 2.99
CA GLN A 55 -29.33 39.49 1.63
C GLN A 55 -28.02 40.12 1.10
N ALA A 56 -26.87 39.57 1.49
CA ALA A 56 -25.58 39.83 0.85
C ALA A 56 -24.70 38.59 1.09
N SER A 57 -24.40 37.75 0.11
CA SER A 57 -23.61 38.11 -1.07
C SER A 57 -24.00 37.23 -2.26
N LEU A 58 -24.68 37.85 -3.21
CA LEU A 58 -24.96 37.38 -4.57
C LEU A 58 -23.82 37.83 -5.51
N TYR A 59 -22.56 37.54 -5.17
CA TYR A 59 -21.45 37.73 -6.11
C TYR A 59 -20.69 36.43 -6.35
N PRO A 60 -20.45 36.06 -7.62
CA PRO A 60 -19.80 34.82 -8.01
C PRO A 60 -18.30 34.90 -7.73
N SER A 61 -17.74 33.83 -7.17
CA SER A 61 -16.29 33.68 -7.10
C SER A 61 -15.74 33.49 -8.51
N SER A 62 -15.12 34.54 -9.04
CA SER A 62 -14.30 34.49 -10.26
C SER A 62 -13.01 33.74 -9.96
N GLN A 63 -12.98 32.45 -10.24
CA GLN A 63 -11.72 31.74 -10.47
C GLN A 63 -11.48 31.63 -11.98
N PRO A 64 -10.35 32.13 -12.50
CA PRO A 64 -10.04 32.06 -13.92
C PRO A 64 -9.80 30.62 -14.36
N SER A 65 -10.61 30.20 -15.32
CA SER A 65 -10.36 29.07 -16.22
C SER A 65 -8.99 29.22 -16.88
N LYS A 66 -8.18 28.16 -16.81
CA LYS A 66 -7.17 27.87 -17.82
C LYS A 66 -7.64 26.64 -18.60
N ASN A 67 -8.37 26.93 -19.68
CA ASN A 67 -8.74 26.01 -20.75
C ASN A 67 -7.58 25.10 -21.15
N LYS A 68 -7.84 23.80 -21.30
CA LYS A 68 -7.60 23.07 -22.56
C LYS A 68 -8.29 21.70 -22.58
N GLU A 69 -9.56 21.73 -22.95
CA GLU A 69 -10.24 20.72 -23.78
C GLU A 69 -10.26 21.37 -25.18
N GLU A 70 -10.05 20.75 -26.34
CA GLU A 70 -10.17 19.38 -26.84
C GLU A 70 -9.21 19.20 -28.03
N ALA A 71 -8.80 17.97 -28.35
CA ALA A 71 -8.77 17.45 -29.73
C ALA A 71 -8.35 15.97 -29.73
N ILE A 72 -9.25 15.15 -30.27
CA ILE A 72 -9.16 13.71 -30.51
C ILE A 72 -8.13 13.42 -31.62
N ALA A 73 -7.29 12.40 -31.42
CA ALA A 73 -6.71 11.61 -32.49
C ALA A 73 -6.35 10.20 -31.98
N GLU A 74 -7.19 9.22 -32.28
CA GLU A 74 -6.76 7.82 -32.40
C GLU A 74 -5.73 7.71 -33.54
N GLY A 75 -4.68 6.90 -33.33
CA GLY A 75 -3.84 6.40 -34.44
C GLY A 75 -2.34 6.41 -34.18
N VAL A 76 -1.83 5.26 -33.74
CA VAL A 76 -0.55 4.62 -34.14
C VAL A 76 0.66 5.53 -34.34
N GLN A 77 1.64 5.41 -33.44
CA GLN A 77 3.07 5.19 -33.78
C GLN A 77 3.89 4.93 -32.50
N GLU A 78 4.29 3.66 -32.28
CA GLU A 78 5.72 3.41 -32.02
C GLU A 78 6.49 4.03 -33.20
N PRO A 79 7.61 4.75 -32.99
CA PRO A 79 8.74 4.31 -32.16
C PRO A 79 9.24 5.41 -31.22
N LEU A 80 9.37 5.09 -29.93
CA LEU A 80 10.13 5.92 -29.01
C LEU A 80 11.59 5.43 -29.04
N GLU A 81 12.28 5.76 -30.13
CA GLU A 81 13.74 5.71 -30.19
C GLU A 81 14.33 6.95 -29.54
N GLU A 82 15.38 6.68 -28.76
CA GLU A 82 16.46 7.58 -28.34
C GLU A 82 16.07 8.79 -27.50
N THR A 83 15.91 8.54 -26.20
CA THR A 83 16.31 9.52 -25.18
C THR A 83 17.62 9.05 -24.54
N GLU A 84 18.69 9.68 -25.00
CA GLU A 84 19.98 9.94 -24.35
C GLU A 84 20.50 8.91 -23.33
N GLU A 85 21.60 8.27 -23.75
CA GLU A 85 22.46 7.36 -23.01
C GLU A 85 23.10 7.99 -21.75
N GLU A 86 22.34 8.19 -20.68
CA GLU A 86 22.93 8.23 -19.33
C GLU A 86 22.04 7.50 -18.31
N LYS A 87 22.47 6.27 -17.96
CA LYS A 87 22.07 5.48 -16.78
C LYS A 87 20.73 4.71 -16.85
N THR A 88 20.46 4.07 -17.97
CA THR A 88 19.53 2.91 -18.05
C THR A 88 20.16 1.61 -17.54
N LEU A 89 21.02 1.65 -16.50
CA LEU A 89 21.54 0.43 -15.85
C LEU A 89 20.54 -0.14 -14.81
N TRP A 90 19.62 0.68 -14.31
CA TRP A 90 18.68 0.26 -13.28
C TRP A 90 17.49 -0.53 -13.86
N ALA A 91 17.00 -0.13 -15.04
CA ALA A 91 15.95 -0.85 -15.76
C ALA A 91 16.31 -2.32 -16.07
N PRO A 92 17.45 -2.66 -16.69
CA PRO A 92 17.81 -4.04 -16.96
C PRO A 92 18.06 -4.82 -15.66
N MET A 93 18.53 -4.17 -14.59
CA MET A 93 18.72 -4.80 -13.29
C MET A 93 17.38 -5.20 -12.65
N ILE A 94 16.35 -4.34 -12.73
CA ILE A 94 14.99 -4.65 -12.29
C ILE A 94 14.40 -5.79 -13.13
N PHE A 95 14.49 -5.71 -14.46
CA PHE A 95 13.98 -6.76 -15.34
C PHE A 95 14.67 -8.11 -15.10
N LEU A 96 15.99 -8.10 -14.88
CA LEU A 96 16.76 -9.31 -14.61
C LEU A 96 16.41 -9.91 -13.25
N THR A 97 16.28 -9.09 -12.21
CA THR A 97 15.88 -9.57 -10.86
C THR A 97 14.45 -10.11 -10.87
N LEU A 98 13.52 -9.41 -11.51
CA LEU A 98 12.13 -9.86 -11.68
C LEU A 98 12.05 -11.17 -12.47
N GLY A 99 12.75 -11.24 -13.60
CA GLY A 99 12.84 -12.45 -14.42
C GLY A 99 13.43 -13.62 -13.65
N PHE A 100 14.50 -13.38 -12.88
CA PHE A 100 15.12 -14.41 -12.05
C PHE A 100 14.19 -14.91 -10.93
N GLN A 101 13.44 -14.03 -10.28
CA GLN A 101 12.43 -14.43 -9.28
C GLN A 101 11.31 -15.27 -9.90
N LEU A 102 10.77 -14.84 -11.04
CA LEU A 102 9.73 -15.58 -11.77
C LEU A 102 10.26 -16.94 -12.26
N PHE A 103 11.51 -16.98 -12.73
CA PHE A 103 12.17 -18.21 -13.16
C PHE A 103 12.35 -19.20 -11.99
N LEU A 104 12.83 -18.72 -10.83
CA LEU A 104 12.93 -19.54 -9.62
C LEU A 104 11.56 -20.02 -9.15
N LEU A 105 10.53 -19.18 -9.17
CA LEU A 105 9.16 -19.57 -8.84
C LEU A 105 8.65 -20.64 -9.81
N GLY A 106 8.93 -20.50 -11.10
CA GLY A 106 8.60 -21.49 -12.12
C GLY A 106 9.32 -22.82 -11.89
N LEU A 107 10.61 -22.81 -11.54
CA LEU A 107 11.34 -24.01 -11.17
C LEU A 107 10.78 -24.66 -9.90
N LEU A 108 10.41 -23.86 -8.90
CA LEU A 108 9.75 -24.38 -7.69
C LEU A 108 8.42 -25.05 -8.02
N MET A 109 7.58 -24.42 -8.85
CA MET A 109 6.36 -25.03 -9.35
C MET A 109 6.66 -26.32 -10.12
N LEU A 110 7.67 -26.33 -10.98
CA LEU A 110 8.01 -27.49 -11.80
C LEU A 110 8.48 -28.69 -10.96
N PHE A 111 9.28 -28.47 -9.92
CA PHE A 111 9.80 -29.56 -9.08
C PHE A 111 8.88 -29.95 -7.91
N PHE A 112 8.11 -29.00 -7.37
CA PHE A 112 7.31 -29.20 -6.16
C PHE A 112 5.80 -29.21 -6.40
N SER A 113 5.34 -29.10 -7.65
CA SER A 113 3.92 -29.28 -7.98
C SER A 113 3.54 -30.76 -7.88
N HIS A 114 2.57 -31.05 -7.02
CA HIS A 114 1.91 -32.34 -6.96
C HIS A 114 0.43 -32.11 -7.24
N GLY A 115 -0.06 -32.55 -8.40
CA GLY A 115 -1.45 -32.34 -8.81
C GLY A 115 -1.83 -30.87 -9.07
N GLY A 116 -0.87 -30.03 -9.49
CA GLY A 116 -1.11 -28.61 -9.77
C GLY A 116 -1.11 -27.71 -8.53
N ILE A 117 -0.78 -28.26 -7.35
CA ILE A 117 -0.67 -27.53 -6.10
C ILE A 117 0.77 -27.57 -5.63
N LEU A 118 1.31 -26.42 -5.26
CA LEU A 118 2.65 -26.26 -4.72
C LEU A 118 2.63 -26.58 -3.21
N MET A 119 3.09 -27.78 -2.85
CA MET A 119 3.12 -28.25 -1.45
C MET A 119 4.53 -28.10 -0.90
N PHE A 120 4.81 -26.96 -0.25
CA PHE A 120 6.08 -26.75 0.43
C PHE A 120 6.06 -27.41 1.82
N LYS A 121 6.49 -28.67 1.88
CA LYS A 121 6.71 -29.35 3.16
C LYS A 121 8.16 -29.14 3.59
N TRP A 122 8.41 -28.03 4.29
CA TRP A 122 9.71 -27.76 4.87
C TRP A 122 9.91 -28.62 6.12
N ASP A 123 10.82 -29.60 6.06
CA ASP A 123 11.18 -30.39 7.22
C ASP A 123 12.19 -29.62 8.08
N ALA A 124 11.75 -29.14 9.24
CA ALA A 124 12.58 -28.38 10.18
C ALA A 124 13.77 -29.18 10.71
N ARG A 125 13.81 -30.52 10.54
CA ARG A 125 14.95 -31.35 10.92
C ARG A 125 16.25 -30.93 10.22
N PHE A 126 16.18 -30.31 9.05
CA PHE A 126 17.35 -29.88 8.28
C PHE A 126 17.80 -28.43 8.55
N TRP A 127 17.29 -27.77 9.61
CA TRP A 127 17.63 -26.38 9.96
C TRP A 127 19.14 -26.09 9.97
N PHE A 128 19.95 -27.06 10.42
CA PHE A 128 21.40 -26.93 10.52
C PHE A 128 22.10 -26.82 9.15
N PHE A 129 21.59 -27.46 8.09
CA PHE A 129 22.16 -27.31 6.75
C PHE A 129 21.98 -25.88 6.23
N TYR A 130 20.86 -25.23 6.53
CA TYR A 130 20.63 -23.84 6.16
C TYR A 130 21.62 -22.90 6.86
N ILE A 131 21.87 -23.12 8.16
CA ILE A 131 22.87 -22.35 8.90
C ILE A 131 24.27 -22.60 8.34
N LEU A 132 24.62 -23.86 8.08
CA LEU A 132 25.92 -24.24 7.55
C LEU A 132 26.15 -23.67 6.14
N ALA A 133 25.11 -23.57 5.30
CA ALA A 133 25.18 -22.91 4.01
C ALA A 133 25.24 -21.38 4.13
N ALA A 134 24.52 -20.79 5.08
CA ALA A 134 24.52 -19.34 5.31
C ALA A 134 25.84 -18.84 5.90
N PHE A 135 26.47 -19.62 6.77
CA PHE A 135 27.72 -19.25 7.46
C PHE A 135 28.86 -18.80 6.52
N PRO A 136 29.26 -19.57 5.47
CA PRO A 136 30.29 -19.12 4.55
C PRO A 136 29.86 -17.87 3.78
N LEU A 137 28.59 -17.75 3.39
CA LEU A 137 28.09 -16.55 2.71
C LEU A 137 28.25 -15.30 3.58
N VAL A 138 27.90 -15.41 4.87
CA VAL A 138 28.05 -14.31 5.84
C VAL A 138 29.52 -13.96 6.06
N VAL A 139 30.40 -14.96 6.22
CA VAL A 139 31.84 -14.74 6.41
C VAL A 139 32.48 -14.10 5.16
N PHE A 140 32.14 -14.57 3.96
CA PHE A 140 32.61 -13.98 2.71
C PHE A 140 32.08 -12.56 2.52
N GLY A 141 30.81 -12.31 2.82
CA GLY A 141 30.20 -10.98 2.76
C GLY A 141 30.86 -10.01 3.73
N TYR A 142 31.07 -10.41 4.98
CA TYR A 142 31.70 -9.57 6.00
C TYR A 142 33.17 -9.26 5.68
N LYS A 143 33.91 -10.18 5.07
CA LYS A 143 35.29 -9.93 4.64
C LYS A 143 35.43 -9.00 3.43
N LYS A 144 34.36 -8.82 2.66
CA LYS A 144 34.33 -7.99 1.45
C LYS A 144 33.73 -6.60 1.69
N LEU A 145 33.13 -6.39 2.86
CA LEU A 145 32.72 -5.09 3.38
C LEU A 145 33.91 -4.40 4.09
#